data_AF-A0A9R1CAN1-F1
#
_entry.id   AF-A0A9R1CAN1-F1
#
_cell.length_a   1.000
_cell.length_b   1.000
_cell.length_c   1.000
_cell.angle_alpha   90.00
_cell.angle_beta   90.00
_cell.angle_gamma   90.00
#
_symmetry.space_group_name_H-M   'P 1'
#
loop_
_entity.id
_entity.type
_entity.pdbx_description
1 polymer ?
#
loop_
_entity_poly.entity_id
_entity_poly.type
_entity_poly.pdbx_seq_one_letter_code
_entity_poly.pdbx_strand_id
1 'polypeptide(L)'
;MKEIKLNVPESRAEEFSKKLGELMKEYDVTLKYEPKEGDFVAFEDDTTSAPFIGIFAGWYNSESDKIVCHAHIDDDGILEEEEECWNADTLRQATETEKQNLLRELAKSGRRWNEKEKEFEPCEPYEVIRTFEDAVQATGMTFPIDERTMSLLGADVVAYMKLRVIVAAINGLSETTLDQFPRFTTDEYRYYPWFYLYTQEEIDAMSEEDRQRVVGRAYYNAYADGGCVCASANYASSYSSTNNGARLAFKTRKSAEYAGRQFAEEWADFYFKPRSEDAAQ
;
A
#
# COMPACT_ATOMS: atom_id res chain seq x y z
N MET A 1 -28.81 -4.40 -30.23
CA MET A 1 -29.48 -3.86 -29.02
C MET A 1 -28.91 -2.48 -28.73
N LYS A 2 -29.70 -1.56 -28.17
CA LYS A 2 -29.17 -0.28 -27.67
C LYS A 2 -28.47 -0.55 -26.34
N GLU A 3 -27.27 -0.01 -26.16
CA GLU A 3 -26.56 -0.04 -24.88
C GLU A 3 -27.41 0.69 -23.83
N ILE A 4 -27.81 0.01 -22.76
CA ILE A 4 -28.58 0.59 -21.66
C ILE A 4 -27.61 0.92 -20.54
N LYS A 5 -27.36 2.21 -20.31
CA LYS A 5 -26.60 2.69 -19.14
C LYS A 5 -27.57 2.95 -18.00
N LEU A 6 -27.46 2.16 -16.93
CA LEU A 6 -28.26 2.31 -15.72
C LEU A 6 -27.42 3.05 -14.67
N ASN A 7 -27.94 4.16 -14.16
CA ASN A 7 -27.33 4.86 -13.02
C ASN A 7 -28.14 4.52 -11.76
N VAL A 8 -27.57 3.71 -10.88
CA VAL A 8 -28.23 3.25 -9.65
C VAL A 8 -27.58 3.99 -8.47
N PRO A 9 -28.33 4.81 -7.73
CA PRO A 9 -27.82 5.43 -6.51
C PRO A 9 -27.38 4.36 -5.50
N GLU A 10 -26.25 4.59 -4.83
CA GLU A 10 -25.66 3.65 -3.88
C GLU A 10 -26.65 3.24 -2.77
N SER A 11 -27.50 4.17 -2.32
CA SER A 11 -28.57 3.94 -1.34
C SER A 11 -29.64 2.92 -1.77
N ARG A 12 -29.69 2.54 -3.05
CA ARG A 12 -30.64 1.55 -3.59
C ARG A 12 -29.95 0.41 -4.35
N ALA A 13 -28.61 0.32 -4.28
CA ALA A 13 -27.85 -0.69 -5.01
C ALA A 13 -28.25 -2.11 -4.62
N GLU A 14 -28.43 -2.39 -3.32
CA GLU A 14 -28.87 -3.71 -2.84
C GLU A 14 -30.28 -4.08 -3.30
N GLU A 15 -31.24 -3.16 -3.21
CA GLU A 15 -32.62 -3.38 -3.65
C GLU A 15 -32.67 -3.65 -5.16
N PHE A 16 -31.89 -2.89 -5.93
CA PHE A 16 -31.79 -3.04 -7.37
C PHE A 16 -31.15 -4.39 -7.74
N SER A 17 -30.03 -4.75 -7.11
CA SER A 17 -29.33 -6.02 -7.34
C SER A 17 -30.24 -7.23 -7.08
N LYS A 18 -31.00 -7.21 -5.98
CA LYS A 18 -31.98 -8.26 -5.67
C LYS A 18 -33.05 -8.41 -6.75
N LYS A 19 -33.68 -7.30 -7.17
CA LYS A 19 -34.70 -7.31 -8.24
C LYS A 19 -34.14 -7.72 -9.58
N LEU A 20 -32.92 -7.30 -9.90
CA LEU A 20 -32.22 -7.72 -11.10
C LEU A 20 -31.99 -9.24 -11.09
N GLY A 21 -31.57 -9.81 -9.96
CA GLY A 21 -31.42 -11.26 -9.80
C GLY A 21 -32.73 -12.05 -9.96
N GLU A 22 -33.85 -11.50 -9.48
CA GLU A 22 -35.19 -12.09 -9.71
C GLU A 22 -35.58 -12.08 -11.19
N LEU A 23 -35.39 -10.94 -11.87
CA LEU A 23 -35.63 -10.79 -13.31
C LEU A 23 -34.74 -11.71 -14.13
N MET A 24 -33.45 -11.81 -13.78
CA MET A 24 -32.51 -12.70 -14.45
C MET A 24 -32.98 -14.16 -14.39
N LYS A 25 -33.54 -14.60 -13.25
CA LYS A 25 -34.13 -15.94 -13.12
C LYS A 25 -35.43 -16.10 -13.92
N GLU A 26 -36.28 -15.08 -13.93
CA GLU A 26 -37.56 -15.12 -14.67
C GLU A 26 -37.35 -15.25 -16.18
N TYR A 27 -36.35 -14.54 -16.72
CA TYR A 27 -36.07 -14.46 -18.15
C TYR A 27 -34.91 -15.37 -18.61
N ASP A 28 -34.38 -16.22 -17.72
CA ASP A 28 -33.21 -17.08 -17.99
C ASP A 28 -32.02 -16.31 -18.57
N VAL A 29 -31.77 -15.12 -18.01
CA VAL A 29 -30.70 -14.22 -18.43
C VAL A 29 -29.51 -14.40 -17.51
N THR A 30 -28.39 -14.84 -18.07
CA THR A 30 -27.09 -14.82 -17.38
C THR A 30 -26.36 -13.51 -17.70
N LEU A 31 -25.96 -12.78 -16.67
CA LEU A 31 -25.19 -11.56 -16.83
C LEU A 31 -23.73 -11.99 -17.00
N LYS A 32 -23.30 -12.15 -18.26
CA LYS A 32 -21.90 -12.45 -18.55
C LYS A 32 -21.08 -11.17 -18.34
N TYR A 33 -20.15 -11.22 -17.39
CA TYR A 33 -19.12 -10.20 -17.27
C TYR A 33 -18.18 -10.34 -18.48
N GLU A 34 -18.02 -9.26 -19.25
CA GLU A 34 -17.08 -9.21 -20.37
C GLU A 34 -15.79 -8.50 -19.90
N PRO A 35 -14.72 -9.26 -19.58
CA PRO A 35 -13.45 -8.67 -19.14
C PRO A 35 -12.71 -7.99 -20.30
N LYS A 36 -11.88 -7.02 -19.95
CA LYS A 36 -10.87 -6.41 -20.83
C LYS A 36 -9.49 -6.81 -20.36
N GLU A 37 -8.52 -6.79 -21.28
CA GLU A 37 -7.13 -7.05 -20.94
C GLU A 37 -6.65 -6.16 -19.79
N GLY A 38 -6.08 -6.78 -18.76
CA GLY A 38 -5.66 -6.16 -17.50
C GLY A 38 -6.75 -6.07 -16.43
N ASP A 39 -7.99 -6.46 -16.70
CA ASP A 39 -9.02 -6.55 -15.67
C ASP A 39 -8.63 -7.62 -14.64
N PHE A 40 -8.82 -7.29 -13.36
CA PHE A 40 -8.69 -8.26 -12.27
C PHE A 40 -9.96 -9.11 -12.22
N VAL A 41 -9.80 -10.42 -12.40
CA VAL A 41 -10.88 -11.38 -12.50
C VAL A 41 -10.77 -12.45 -11.43
N ALA A 42 -11.89 -13.03 -11.06
CA ALA A 42 -11.96 -14.18 -10.21
C ALA A 42 -12.87 -15.23 -10.83
N PHE A 43 -12.56 -16.50 -10.59
CA PHE A 43 -13.37 -17.62 -11.05
C PHE A 43 -13.41 -18.70 -9.98
N GLU A 44 -14.58 -19.33 -9.87
CA GLU A 44 -14.86 -20.39 -8.90
C GLU A 44 -14.71 -21.75 -9.59
N ASP A 45 -13.98 -22.66 -8.94
CA ASP A 45 -13.96 -24.08 -9.29
C ASP A 45 -14.82 -24.83 -8.26
N ASP A 46 -15.73 -25.69 -8.75
CA ASP A 46 -16.62 -26.51 -7.91
C ASP A 46 -15.86 -27.43 -6.94
N THR A 47 -14.56 -27.61 -7.14
CA THR A 47 -13.69 -28.48 -6.34
C THR A 47 -12.86 -27.75 -5.29
N THR A 48 -12.77 -26.42 -5.35
CA THR A 48 -11.91 -25.62 -4.48
C THR A 48 -12.70 -24.80 -3.46
N SER A 49 -12.06 -24.50 -2.33
CA SER A 49 -12.67 -23.70 -1.25
C SER A 49 -12.46 -22.19 -1.40
N ALA A 50 -11.55 -21.78 -2.29
CA ALA A 50 -11.22 -20.40 -2.57
C ALA A 50 -11.25 -20.17 -4.09
N PRO A 51 -11.71 -18.99 -4.55
CA PRO A 51 -11.67 -18.65 -5.96
C PRO A 51 -10.23 -18.38 -6.40
N PHE A 52 -9.93 -18.75 -7.64
CA PHE A 52 -8.72 -18.32 -8.32
C PHE A 52 -8.86 -16.83 -8.67
N ILE A 53 -7.73 -16.10 -8.63
CA ILE A 53 -7.71 -14.65 -8.86
C ILE A 53 -6.62 -14.34 -9.87
N GLY A 54 -6.93 -13.64 -10.95
CA GLY A 54 -5.96 -13.36 -12.01
C GLY A 54 -6.11 -12.01 -12.68
N ILE A 55 -5.11 -11.67 -13.51
CA ILE A 55 -5.13 -10.52 -14.41
C ILE A 55 -5.47 -11.03 -15.81
N PHE A 56 -6.64 -10.71 -16.32
CA PHE A 56 -7.11 -11.21 -17.61
C PHE A 56 -6.19 -10.78 -18.75
N ALA A 57 -5.70 -11.73 -19.55
CA ALA A 57 -4.90 -11.47 -20.75
C ALA A 57 -5.76 -11.52 -22.02
N GLY A 58 -6.67 -12.49 -22.10
CA GLY A 58 -7.51 -12.66 -23.28
C GLY A 58 -8.31 -13.94 -23.28
N TRP A 59 -9.06 -14.14 -24.36
CA TRP A 59 -9.73 -15.41 -24.64
C TRP A 59 -8.77 -16.35 -25.36
N TYR A 60 -8.70 -17.62 -24.95
CA TYR A 60 -7.81 -18.60 -25.56
C TYR A 60 -8.08 -18.77 -27.06
N ASN A 61 -9.35 -18.76 -27.47
CA ASN A 61 -9.77 -18.60 -28.85
C ASN A 61 -11.22 -18.08 -28.93
N SER A 62 -11.67 -17.70 -30.14
CA SER A 62 -13.00 -17.13 -30.38
C SER A 62 -14.18 -18.09 -30.20
N GLU A 63 -13.92 -19.40 -30.04
CA GLU A 63 -14.95 -20.45 -29.99
C GLU A 63 -15.02 -21.15 -28.63
N SER A 64 -14.05 -20.92 -27.74
CA SER A 64 -13.98 -21.51 -26.41
C SER A 64 -14.37 -20.48 -25.35
N ASP A 65 -15.23 -20.87 -24.41
CA ASP A 65 -15.44 -20.16 -23.14
C ASP A 65 -14.21 -20.32 -22.21
N LYS A 66 -12.99 -20.18 -22.74
CA LYS A 66 -11.75 -20.30 -21.97
C LYS A 66 -10.95 -19.00 -22.00
N ILE A 67 -10.44 -18.61 -20.84
CA ILE A 67 -9.63 -17.41 -20.66
C ILE A 67 -8.17 -17.75 -20.38
N VAL A 68 -7.29 -16.79 -20.64
CA VAL A 68 -5.88 -16.80 -20.27
C VAL A 68 -5.62 -15.59 -19.38
N CYS A 69 -4.76 -15.74 -18.39
CA CYS A 69 -4.34 -14.68 -17.47
C CYS A 69 -2.84 -14.39 -17.61
N HIS A 70 -2.44 -13.13 -17.42
CA HIS A 70 -1.03 -12.71 -17.35
C HIS A 70 -0.34 -13.28 -16.10
N ALA A 71 -1.08 -13.33 -15.00
CA ALA A 71 -0.72 -14.01 -13.75
C ALA A 71 -1.99 -14.36 -13.00
N HIS A 72 -1.91 -15.37 -12.15
CA HIS A 72 -3.00 -15.76 -11.26
C HIS A 72 -2.49 -16.34 -9.95
N ILE A 73 -3.36 -16.37 -8.95
CA ILE A 73 -3.17 -17.11 -7.72
C ILE A 73 -4.06 -18.36 -7.77
N ASP A 74 -3.48 -19.52 -7.46
CA ASP A 74 -4.18 -20.79 -7.32
C ASP A 74 -4.98 -20.89 -6.01
N ASP A 75 -5.64 -22.03 -5.79
CA ASP A 75 -6.41 -22.30 -4.57
C ASP A 75 -5.55 -22.44 -3.30
N ASP A 76 -4.26 -22.72 -3.46
CA ASP A 76 -3.26 -22.74 -2.39
C ASP A 76 -2.66 -21.34 -2.10
N GLY A 77 -3.04 -20.31 -2.86
CA GLY A 77 -2.56 -18.95 -2.67
C GLY A 77 -1.21 -18.67 -3.33
N ILE A 78 -0.75 -19.57 -4.21
CA ILE A 78 0.54 -19.50 -4.89
C ILE A 78 0.38 -18.72 -6.19
N LEU A 79 1.28 -17.76 -6.39
CA LEU A 79 1.35 -16.99 -7.63
C LEU A 79 1.94 -17.84 -8.76
N GLU A 80 1.17 -17.97 -9.83
CA GLU A 80 1.55 -18.62 -11.08
C GLU A 80 1.46 -17.63 -12.25
N GLU A 81 2.48 -17.64 -13.11
CA GLU A 81 2.63 -16.74 -14.25
C GLU A 81 2.74 -17.51 -15.56
N GLU A 82 2.05 -18.65 -15.64
CA GLU A 82 1.91 -19.43 -16.86
C GLU A 82 0.55 -19.12 -17.50
N GLU A 83 0.52 -19.13 -18.84
CA GLU A 83 -0.71 -19.00 -19.63
C GLU A 83 -1.57 -20.28 -19.51
N GLU A 84 -2.13 -20.50 -18.33
CA GLU A 84 -3.10 -21.56 -18.11
C GLU A 84 -4.49 -21.14 -18.58
N CYS A 85 -5.24 -22.10 -19.13
CA CYS A 85 -6.55 -21.86 -19.73
C CYS A 85 -7.68 -22.30 -18.81
N TRP A 86 -8.45 -21.34 -18.31
CA TRP A 86 -9.52 -21.56 -17.33
C TRP A 86 -10.91 -21.41 -17.96
N ASN A 87 -11.92 -22.12 -17.46
CA ASN A 87 -13.28 -22.00 -17.95
C ASN A 87 -13.92 -20.68 -17.45
N ALA A 88 -14.53 -19.94 -18.36
CA ALA A 88 -15.17 -18.65 -18.11
C ALA A 88 -16.60 -18.75 -17.54
N ASP A 89 -17.14 -19.97 -17.37
CA ASP A 89 -18.50 -20.20 -16.89
C ASP A 89 -18.81 -19.49 -15.55
N THR A 90 -17.81 -19.40 -14.66
CA THR A 90 -17.92 -18.75 -13.34
C THR A 90 -17.20 -17.40 -13.26
N LEU A 91 -16.80 -16.84 -14.41
CA LEU A 91 -15.98 -15.64 -14.47
C LEU A 91 -16.72 -14.42 -13.94
N ARG A 92 -16.08 -13.71 -13.02
CA ARG A 92 -16.54 -12.41 -12.51
C ARG A 92 -15.40 -11.43 -12.31
N GLN A 93 -15.76 -10.17 -12.10
CA GLN A 93 -14.82 -9.18 -11.62
C GLN A 93 -14.31 -9.56 -10.22
N ALA A 94 -13.01 -9.43 -9.99
CA ALA A 94 -12.42 -9.63 -8.67
C ALA A 94 -12.90 -8.54 -7.71
N THR A 95 -13.13 -8.91 -6.45
CA THR A 95 -13.35 -7.98 -5.35
C THR A 95 -12.06 -7.23 -5.02
N GLU A 96 -12.16 -6.11 -4.31
CA GLU A 96 -10.97 -5.35 -3.93
C GLU A 96 -10.03 -6.18 -3.05
N THR A 97 -10.57 -7.00 -2.13
CA THR A 97 -9.77 -7.90 -1.30
C THR A 97 -9.00 -8.92 -2.12
N GLU A 98 -9.63 -9.53 -3.13
CA GLU A 98 -9.00 -10.50 -4.03
C GLU A 98 -7.90 -9.84 -4.86
N LYS A 99 -8.19 -8.66 -5.44
CA LYS A 99 -7.21 -7.86 -6.16
C LYS A 99 -6.01 -7.51 -5.30
N GLN A 100 -6.23 -7.06 -4.06
CA GLN A 100 -5.13 -6.75 -3.14
C GLN A 100 -4.30 -7.99 -2.77
N ASN A 101 -4.93 -9.16 -2.66
CA ASN A 101 -4.21 -10.41 -2.46
C ASN A 101 -3.26 -10.71 -3.63
N LEU A 102 -3.76 -10.62 -4.87
CA LEU A 102 -2.94 -10.81 -6.07
C LEU A 102 -1.78 -9.83 -6.17
N LEU A 103 -2.04 -8.55 -5.94
CA LEU A 103 -1.00 -7.52 -5.94
C LEU A 103 0.08 -7.75 -4.87
N ARG A 104 -0.30 -8.27 -3.71
CA ARG A 104 0.64 -8.61 -2.64
C ARG A 104 1.57 -9.75 -3.03
N GLU A 105 1.04 -10.84 -3.57
CA GLU A 105 1.87 -11.97 -4.00
C GLU A 105 2.79 -11.59 -5.17
N LEU A 106 2.29 -10.79 -6.12
CA LEU A 106 3.12 -10.19 -7.18
C LEU A 106 4.30 -9.40 -6.57
N ALA A 107 4.04 -8.53 -5.60
CA ALA A 107 5.10 -7.74 -4.99
C ALA A 107 6.10 -8.55 -4.16
N LYS A 108 5.67 -9.65 -3.52
CA LYS A 108 6.60 -10.61 -2.90
C LYS A 108 7.53 -11.26 -3.91
N SER A 109 7.07 -11.45 -5.15
CA SER A 109 7.92 -11.88 -6.28
C SER A 109 8.85 -10.78 -6.81
N GLY A 110 8.75 -9.55 -6.29
CA GLY A 110 9.54 -8.39 -6.72
C GLY A 110 9.02 -7.72 -8.00
N ARG A 111 7.74 -7.92 -8.34
CA ARG A 111 7.12 -7.39 -9.55
C ARG A 111 5.77 -6.74 -9.26
N ARG A 112 5.36 -5.80 -10.09
CA ARG A 112 4.02 -5.22 -10.07
C ARG A 112 3.44 -5.14 -11.48
N TRP A 113 2.11 -5.15 -11.54
CA TRP A 113 1.38 -4.96 -12.79
C TRP A 113 1.40 -3.50 -13.24
N ASN A 114 1.88 -3.24 -14.46
CA ASN A 114 1.78 -1.93 -15.10
C ASN A 114 0.52 -1.88 -15.97
N GLU A 115 -0.53 -1.26 -15.43
CA GLU A 115 -1.83 -1.17 -16.10
C GLU A 115 -1.81 -0.44 -17.45
N LYS A 116 -0.83 0.44 -17.67
CA LYS A 116 -0.72 1.23 -18.91
C LYS A 116 -0.05 0.45 -20.03
N GLU A 117 1.05 -0.21 -19.71
CA GLU A 117 1.84 -0.98 -20.69
C GLU A 117 1.39 -2.45 -20.78
N LYS A 118 0.52 -2.90 -19.87
CA LYS A 118 0.00 -4.28 -19.77
C LYS A 118 1.11 -5.32 -19.61
N GLU A 119 2.11 -4.98 -18.81
CA GLU A 119 3.30 -5.80 -18.56
C GLU A 119 3.69 -5.78 -17.07
N PHE A 120 4.50 -6.75 -16.65
CA PHE A 120 5.11 -6.76 -15.32
C PHE A 120 6.38 -5.91 -15.28
N GLU A 121 6.51 -5.07 -14.26
CA GLU A 121 7.72 -4.30 -14.01
C GLU A 121 8.30 -4.58 -12.61
N PRO A 122 9.62 -4.42 -12.41
CA PRO A 122 10.22 -4.62 -11.09
C PRO A 122 9.64 -3.65 -10.05
N CYS A 123 9.37 -4.16 -8.85
CA CYS A 123 9.00 -3.34 -7.71
C CYS A 123 9.67 -3.82 -6.43
N GLU A 124 9.74 -2.94 -5.45
CA GLU A 124 10.20 -3.31 -4.12
C GLU A 124 9.02 -3.91 -3.32
N PRO A 125 9.22 -5.01 -2.55
CA PRO A 125 8.12 -5.67 -1.85
C PRO A 125 7.34 -4.79 -0.86
N TYR A 126 7.94 -3.68 -0.38
CA TYR A 126 7.28 -2.76 0.54
C TYR A 126 6.30 -1.80 -0.14
N GLU A 127 6.28 -1.69 -1.48
CA GLU A 127 5.42 -0.74 -2.22
C GLU A 127 3.94 -1.12 -2.23
N VAL A 128 3.60 -2.35 -1.79
CA VAL A 128 2.21 -2.75 -1.54
C VAL A 128 1.67 -2.27 -0.20
N ILE A 129 2.55 -1.84 0.72
CA ILE A 129 2.13 -1.29 2.00
C ILE A 129 1.75 0.18 1.77
N ARG A 130 0.47 0.45 1.51
CA ARG A 130 -0.04 1.79 1.18
C ARG A 130 -0.92 2.38 2.26
N THR A 131 -1.55 1.53 3.05
CA THR A 131 -2.42 1.88 4.16
C THR A 131 -1.92 1.27 5.47
N PHE A 132 -2.48 1.72 6.58
CA PHE A 132 -2.21 1.12 7.88
C PHE A 132 -2.73 -0.33 7.93
N GLU A 133 -3.88 -0.60 7.31
CA GLU A 133 -4.50 -1.91 7.21
C GLU A 133 -3.61 -2.89 6.43
N ASP A 134 -2.96 -2.43 5.35
CA ASP A 134 -1.97 -3.24 4.62
C ASP A 134 -0.80 -3.65 5.53
N ALA A 135 -0.32 -2.72 6.36
CA ALA A 135 0.78 -2.98 7.28
C ALA A 135 0.39 -3.99 8.37
N VAL A 136 -0.82 -3.86 8.92
CA VAL A 136 -1.39 -4.83 9.89
C VAL A 136 -1.46 -6.22 9.27
N GLN A 137 -1.99 -6.33 8.05
CA GLN A 137 -2.11 -7.61 7.36
C GLN A 137 -0.75 -8.22 7.01
N ALA A 138 0.19 -7.41 6.52
CA ALA A 138 1.53 -7.88 6.16
C ALA A 138 2.36 -8.33 7.37
N THR A 139 2.21 -7.68 8.51
CA THR A 139 2.94 -8.04 9.74
C THR A 139 2.29 -9.17 10.53
N GLY A 140 0.99 -9.41 10.32
CA GLY A 140 0.18 -10.29 11.15
C GLY A 140 -0.07 -9.77 12.56
N MET A 141 0.30 -8.51 12.86
CA MET A 141 0.13 -7.93 14.19
C MET A 141 -1.33 -7.63 14.45
N THR A 142 -1.81 -8.00 15.62
CA THR A 142 -3.08 -7.43 16.12
C THR A 142 -2.78 -6.05 16.69
N PHE A 143 -3.49 -5.02 16.24
CA PHE A 143 -3.40 -3.69 16.85
C PHE A 143 -4.39 -3.64 18.03
N PRO A 144 -3.93 -3.79 19.28
CA PRO A 144 -4.79 -4.14 20.40
C PRO A 144 -5.35 -2.88 21.08
N ILE A 145 -5.68 -1.85 20.30
CA ILE A 145 -6.16 -0.58 20.84
C ILE A 145 -7.51 -0.30 20.19
N ASP A 146 -8.56 -0.42 20.98
CA ASP A 146 -9.91 -0.10 20.54
C ASP A 146 -10.07 1.40 20.25
N GLU A 147 -11.09 1.74 19.46
CA GLU A 147 -11.40 3.10 19.05
C GLU A 147 -11.60 4.03 20.25
N ARG A 148 -12.15 3.49 21.35
CA ARG A 148 -12.32 4.22 22.62
C ARG A 148 -10.98 4.61 23.22
N THR A 149 -10.02 3.71 23.26
CA THR A 149 -8.68 3.97 23.79
C THR A 149 -7.93 4.92 22.87
N MET A 150 -8.05 4.76 21.54
CA MET A 150 -7.50 5.72 20.57
C MET A 150 -8.02 7.14 20.79
N SER A 151 -9.32 7.29 21.07
CA SER A 151 -9.94 8.61 21.33
C SER A 151 -9.44 9.31 22.61
N LEU A 152 -8.87 8.54 23.55
CA LEU A 152 -8.30 9.07 24.79
C LEU A 152 -6.81 9.42 24.66
N LEU A 153 -6.17 9.00 23.57
CA LEU A 153 -4.78 9.26 23.27
C LEU A 153 -4.64 10.51 22.39
N GLY A 154 -3.51 11.20 22.51
CA GLY A 154 -3.15 12.27 21.58
C GLY A 154 -2.88 11.72 20.18
N ALA A 155 -3.13 12.54 19.15
CA ALA A 155 -2.87 12.19 17.75
C ALA A 155 -1.42 11.71 17.52
N ASP A 156 -0.47 12.30 18.24
CA ASP A 156 0.94 11.94 18.24
C ASP A 156 1.20 10.50 18.72
N VAL A 157 0.51 10.08 19.78
CA VAL A 157 0.64 8.73 20.35
C VAL A 157 0.01 7.70 19.42
N VAL A 158 -1.17 8.01 18.89
CA VAL A 158 -1.88 7.19 17.91
C VAL A 158 -1.03 7.00 16.65
N ALA A 159 -0.50 8.10 16.10
CA ALA A 159 0.38 8.09 14.94
C ALA A 159 1.64 7.28 15.18
N TYR A 160 2.31 7.46 16.34
CA TYR A 160 3.47 6.66 16.70
C TYR A 160 3.17 5.16 16.70
N MET A 161 2.02 4.75 17.25
CA MET A 161 1.64 3.34 17.29
C MET A 161 1.37 2.78 15.89
N LYS A 162 0.68 3.54 15.03
CA LYS A 162 0.48 3.16 13.61
C LYS A 162 1.81 3.02 12.87
N LEU A 163 2.68 4.03 13.00
CA LEU A 163 3.99 4.07 12.36
C LEU A 163 4.87 2.89 12.76
N ARG A 164 4.76 2.37 13.98
CA ARG A 164 5.51 1.16 14.37
C ARG A 164 5.15 -0.07 13.55
N VAL A 165 3.86 -0.24 13.23
CA VAL A 165 3.39 -1.36 12.40
C VAL A 165 3.80 -1.12 10.94
N ILE A 166 3.61 0.10 10.44
CA ILE A 166 4.00 0.49 9.08
C ILE A 166 5.50 0.27 8.85
N VAL A 167 6.35 0.75 9.76
CA VAL A 167 7.81 0.58 9.68
C VAL A 167 8.19 -0.89 9.74
N ALA A 168 7.55 -1.69 10.60
CA ALA A 168 7.78 -3.13 10.65
C ALA A 168 7.45 -3.79 9.31
N ALA A 169 6.27 -3.51 8.75
CA ALA A 169 5.82 -4.04 7.46
C ALA A 169 6.78 -3.66 6.31
N ILE A 170 7.18 -2.39 6.22
CA ILE A 170 8.10 -1.91 5.18
C ILE A 170 9.49 -2.54 5.30
N ASN A 171 9.92 -2.89 6.52
CA ASN A 171 11.16 -3.63 6.73
C ASN A 171 10.99 -5.15 6.55
N GLY A 172 9.81 -5.64 6.18
CA GLY A 172 9.51 -7.07 6.04
C GLY A 172 9.54 -7.82 7.37
N LEU A 173 9.20 -7.15 8.47
CA LEU A 173 9.11 -7.75 9.80
C LEU A 173 7.67 -8.20 10.10
N SER A 174 7.57 -9.29 10.84
CA SER A 174 6.34 -9.85 11.40
C SER A 174 6.31 -9.67 12.92
N GLU A 175 5.18 -9.99 13.55
CA GLU A 175 5.05 -10.02 15.02
C GLU A 175 6.19 -10.79 15.71
N THR A 176 6.64 -11.90 15.13
CA THR A 176 7.68 -12.79 15.69
C THR A 176 9.11 -12.37 15.35
N THR A 177 9.31 -11.35 14.51
CA THR A 177 10.64 -10.92 14.03
C THR A 177 10.93 -9.45 14.29
N LEU A 178 10.09 -8.78 15.09
CA LEU A 178 10.24 -7.37 15.48
C LEU A 178 11.58 -7.02 16.13
N ASP A 179 12.23 -7.98 16.79
CA ASP A 179 13.52 -7.81 17.45
C ASP A 179 14.71 -7.90 16.49
N GLN A 180 14.49 -8.30 15.23
CA GLN A 180 15.54 -8.49 14.23
C GLN A 180 16.02 -7.19 13.58
N PHE A 181 15.29 -6.09 13.73
CA PHE A 181 15.70 -4.79 13.22
C PHE A 181 14.99 -3.64 13.96
N PRO A 182 15.70 -2.55 14.32
CA PRO A 182 17.14 -2.32 14.18
C PRO A 182 17.98 -2.98 15.29
N ARG A 183 19.16 -3.53 14.98
CA ARG A 183 19.99 -4.37 15.90
C ARG A 183 21.12 -3.65 16.63
N PHE A 184 21.39 -2.40 16.26
CA PHE A 184 22.43 -1.55 16.88
C PHE A 184 23.84 -2.13 16.75
N THR A 185 24.15 -2.62 15.56
CA THR A 185 25.48 -3.08 15.16
C THR A 185 26.19 -2.04 14.29
N THR A 186 27.51 -2.12 14.17
CA THR A 186 28.34 -1.14 13.46
C THR A 186 28.24 -1.23 11.93
N ASP A 187 27.68 -2.32 11.41
CA ASP A 187 27.49 -2.63 9.98
C ASP A 187 26.05 -2.36 9.51
N GLU A 188 25.18 -1.85 10.38
CA GLU A 188 23.79 -1.54 10.07
C GLU A 188 23.63 -0.05 9.71
N TYR A 189 23.23 0.21 8.47
CA TYR A 189 22.74 1.54 8.09
C TYR A 189 21.27 1.69 8.46
N ARG A 190 20.91 2.90 8.89
CA ARG A 190 19.53 3.26 9.27
C ARG A 190 19.13 4.51 8.56
N TYR A 191 18.03 4.41 7.87
CA TYR A 191 17.44 5.51 7.15
C TYR A 191 16.20 5.97 7.88
N TYR A 192 15.96 7.27 7.84
CA TYR A 192 14.88 7.93 8.53
C TYR A 192 14.27 8.99 7.60
N PRO A 193 12.93 9.08 7.46
CA PRO A 193 12.31 10.11 6.65
C PRO A 193 12.60 11.48 7.24
N TRP A 194 13.19 12.39 6.44
CA TRP A 194 13.44 13.75 6.88
C TRP A 194 12.51 14.71 6.13
N PHE A 195 11.80 15.53 6.89
CA PHE A 195 10.79 16.46 6.35
C PHE A 195 11.32 17.88 6.38
N TYR A 196 11.03 18.64 5.32
CA TYR A 196 11.14 20.09 5.32
C TYR A 196 9.73 20.66 5.41
N LEU A 197 9.53 21.60 6.32
CA LEU A 197 8.29 22.33 6.42
C LEU A 197 8.39 23.59 5.59
N TYR A 198 7.44 23.76 4.68
CA TYR A 198 7.27 24.98 3.90
C TYR A 198 5.82 25.43 3.99
N THR A 199 5.62 26.73 4.07
CA THR A 199 4.33 27.37 3.80
C THR A 199 4.00 27.27 2.32
N GLN A 200 2.71 27.41 1.98
CA GLN A 200 2.30 27.43 0.58
C GLN A 200 2.98 28.57 -0.19
N GLU A 201 3.14 29.74 0.44
CA GLU A 201 3.85 30.89 -0.15
C GLU A 201 5.32 30.57 -0.44
N GLU A 202 6.02 29.87 0.47
CA GLU A 202 7.40 29.42 0.23
C GLU A 202 7.47 28.41 -0.92
N ILE A 203 6.53 27.46 -1.01
CA ILE A 203 6.47 26.48 -2.11
C ILE A 203 6.22 27.18 -3.46
N ASP A 204 5.33 28.16 -3.48
CA ASP A 204 4.96 28.92 -4.68
C ASP A 204 6.10 29.84 -5.14
N ALA A 205 6.91 30.34 -4.20
CA ALA A 205 8.09 31.15 -4.48
C ALA A 205 9.34 30.33 -4.86
N MET A 206 9.35 29.01 -4.62
CA MET A 206 10.48 28.13 -4.94
C MET A 206 10.58 27.84 -6.43
N SER A 207 11.81 27.94 -6.96
CA SER A 207 12.12 27.46 -8.31
C SER A 207 12.15 25.92 -8.37
N GLU A 208 12.03 25.34 -9.57
CA GLU A 208 12.14 23.88 -9.80
C GLU A 208 13.47 23.31 -9.27
N GLU A 209 14.55 24.11 -9.32
CA GLU A 209 15.87 23.74 -8.81
C GLU A 209 15.92 23.78 -7.27
N ASP A 210 15.24 24.74 -6.64
CA ASP A 210 15.16 24.84 -5.17
C ASP A 210 14.30 23.73 -4.57
N ARG A 211 13.29 23.27 -5.31
CA ARG A 211 12.51 22.07 -4.96
C ARG A 211 13.35 20.78 -5.00
N GLN A 212 14.45 20.77 -5.75
CA GLN A 212 15.36 19.62 -5.90
C GLN A 212 16.59 19.67 -4.97
N ARG A 213 16.92 20.83 -4.40
CA ARG A 213 18.06 21.00 -3.47
C ARG A 213 17.68 20.66 -2.04
N VAL A 214 17.76 19.38 -1.69
CA VAL A 214 17.65 18.91 -0.30
C VAL A 214 18.86 18.09 0.10
N VAL A 215 19.95 18.79 0.42
CA VAL A 215 21.08 18.20 1.13
C VAL A 215 21.34 19.05 2.37
N GLY A 216 21.14 18.46 3.55
CA GLY A 216 21.46 19.10 4.81
C GLY A 216 22.94 19.49 4.83
N ARG A 217 23.23 20.79 4.95
CA ARG A 217 24.59 21.27 5.19
C ARG A 217 24.85 21.25 6.69
N ALA A 218 25.91 20.56 7.10
CA ALA A 218 26.39 20.60 8.47
C ALA A 218 26.75 22.04 8.86
N TYR A 219 26.34 22.46 10.06
CA TYR A 219 26.62 23.79 10.63
C TYR A 219 28.11 24.00 10.97
N TYR A 220 28.92 22.93 10.98
CA TYR A 220 30.37 22.99 11.19
C TYR A 220 31.08 21.92 10.36
N ASN A 221 32.30 22.20 9.88
CA ASN A 221 33.16 21.35 9.05
C ASN A 221 33.01 19.85 9.37
N ALA A 222 32.15 19.17 8.61
CA ALA A 222 32.10 17.71 8.61
C ALA A 222 33.28 17.26 7.74
N TYR A 223 34.38 16.86 8.38
CA TYR A 223 35.48 16.12 7.75
C TYR A 223 34.98 14.75 7.28
N ALA A 224 34.05 14.77 6.33
CA ALA A 224 33.32 13.64 5.84
C ALA A 224 33.59 13.58 4.34
N ASP A 225 34.52 12.71 3.95
CA ASP A 225 34.77 12.33 2.56
C ASP A 225 33.57 11.51 2.03
N GLY A 226 32.40 12.14 1.92
CA GLY A 226 31.22 11.61 1.25
C GLY A 226 30.29 10.69 2.06
N GLY A 227 30.45 10.57 3.38
CA GLY A 227 29.56 9.80 4.25
C GLY A 227 28.80 10.66 5.26
N CYS A 228 27.58 10.29 5.64
CA CYS A 228 26.84 10.96 6.71
C CYS A 228 27.52 10.68 8.06
N VAL A 229 28.44 11.55 8.51
CA VAL A 229 29.19 11.33 9.75
C VAL A 229 28.52 12.08 10.89
N CYS A 230 27.93 11.32 11.83
CA CYS A 230 27.54 11.77 13.17
C CYS A 230 26.74 13.09 13.24
N ALA A 231 25.41 12.99 13.24
CA ALA A 231 24.60 14.05 13.84
C ALA A 231 24.74 13.93 15.37
N SER A 232 25.69 14.65 15.95
CA SER A 232 25.63 14.98 17.38
C SER A 232 24.35 15.79 17.59
N ALA A 233 23.26 15.11 17.96
CA ALA A 233 21.95 15.71 18.17
C ALA A 233 21.89 16.53 19.47
N ASN A 234 22.95 17.28 19.79
CA ASN A 234 22.96 18.18 20.93
C ASN A 234 22.05 19.40 20.73
N TYR A 235 21.57 19.67 19.50
CA TYR A 235 20.86 20.92 19.18
C TYR A 235 19.74 20.81 18.13
N ALA A 236 19.12 19.63 17.93
CA ALA A 236 17.95 19.53 17.04
C ALA A 236 16.67 19.98 17.77
N SER A 237 16.34 21.28 17.66
CA SER A 237 15.06 21.95 17.97
C SER A 237 14.40 21.74 19.35
N SER A 238 14.95 20.87 20.19
CA SER A 238 14.61 20.62 21.57
C SER A 238 15.91 20.12 22.22
N TYR A 239 16.24 20.60 23.43
CA TYR A 239 17.39 20.15 24.22
C TYR A 239 17.22 18.69 24.70
N SER A 240 16.91 17.75 23.79
CA SER A 240 16.68 16.34 24.11
C SER A 240 18.01 15.60 24.06
N SER A 241 18.63 15.46 25.23
CA SER A 241 19.83 14.64 25.47
C SER A 241 19.50 13.14 25.42
N THR A 242 18.98 12.63 24.31
CA THR A 242 18.63 11.22 24.14
C THR A 242 19.64 10.49 23.26
N ASN A 243 20.48 9.65 23.87
CA ASN A 243 21.54 8.86 23.24
C ASN A 243 21.05 7.63 22.45
N ASN A 244 19.73 7.40 22.35
CA ASN A 244 19.16 6.21 21.72
C ASN A 244 18.13 6.63 20.65
N GLY A 245 18.53 6.50 19.37
CA GLY A 245 17.73 6.87 18.20
C GLY A 245 16.49 5.99 17.97
N ALA A 246 15.51 6.57 17.28
CA ALA A 246 14.14 6.10 17.11
C ALA A 246 14.01 4.65 16.60
N ARG A 247 13.00 3.92 17.11
CA ARG A 247 12.59 2.58 16.60
C ARG A 247 12.03 2.62 15.17
N LEU A 248 11.70 3.80 14.66
CA LEU A 248 11.11 4.00 13.33
C LEU A 248 12.20 4.16 12.26
N ALA A 249 13.06 3.15 12.12
CA ALA A 249 14.16 3.15 11.17
C ALA A 249 13.85 2.26 9.96
N PHE A 250 14.55 2.49 8.84
CA PHE A 250 14.40 1.73 7.61
C PHE A 250 15.73 1.14 7.14
N LYS A 251 15.67 -0.04 6.51
CA LYS A 251 16.85 -0.76 5.97
C LYS A 251 17.52 -0.05 4.79
N THR A 252 16.78 0.73 3.99
CA THR A 252 17.31 1.41 2.80
C THR A 252 16.83 2.85 2.71
N ARG A 253 17.58 3.69 1.98
CA ARG A 253 17.17 5.07 1.68
C ARG A 253 15.84 5.12 0.93
N LYS A 254 15.66 4.24 -0.05
CA LYS A 254 14.45 4.20 -0.88
C LYS A 254 13.22 3.86 -0.05
N SER A 255 13.31 2.91 0.88
CA SER A 255 12.16 2.55 1.73
C SER A 255 11.84 3.65 2.75
N ALA A 256 12.83 4.36 3.28
CA ALA A 256 12.58 5.56 4.09
C ALA A 256 11.90 6.68 3.29
N GLU A 257 12.35 6.94 2.06
CA GLU A 257 11.74 7.94 1.19
C GLU A 257 10.29 7.59 0.83
N TYR A 258 10.05 6.32 0.47
CA TYR A 258 8.70 5.80 0.23
C TYR A 258 7.82 5.98 1.47
N ALA A 259 8.29 5.52 2.64
CA ALA A 259 7.51 5.60 3.88
C ALA A 259 7.18 7.05 4.28
N GLY A 260 8.12 7.98 4.09
CA GLY A 260 7.91 9.40 4.35
C GLY A 260 6.86 10.04 3.46
N ARG A 261 6.81 9.64 2.17
CA ARG A 261 5.86 10.16 1.20
C ARG A 261 4.49 9.50 1.31
N GLN A 262 4.45 8.18 1.44
CA GLN A 262 3.21 7.40 1.44
C GLN A 262 2.40 7.63 2.72
N PHE A 263 3.06 7.72 3.87
CA PHE A 263 2.42 7.88 5.18
C PHE A 263 2.65 9.29 5.74
N ALA A 264 2.63 10.28 4.85
CA ALA A 264 2.98 11.67 5.19
C ALA A 264 2.05 12.24 6.28
N GLU A 265 0.78 11.83 6.31
CA GLU A 265 -0.18 12.24 7.33
C GLU A 265 0.14 11.63 8.69
N GLU A 266 0.42 10.34 8.78
CA GLU A 266 0.84 9.70 10.04
C GLU A 266 2.16 10.29 10.55
N TRP A 267 3.09 10.57 9.64
CA TRP A 267 4.32 11.28 10.01
C TRP A 267 4.03 12.70 10.49
N ALA A 268 3.09 13.39 9.87
CA ALA A 268 2.70 14.73 10.26
C ALA A 268 2.06 14.75 11.66
N ASP A 269 1.12 13.86 11.94
CA ASP A 269 0.49 13.73 13.26
C ASP A 269 1.50 13.37 14.36
N PHE A 270 2.52 12.57 14.03
CA PHE A 270 3.58 12.21 14.97
C PHE A 270 4.52 13.39 15.28
N TYR A 271 4.88 14.18 14.26
CA TYR A 271 5.88 15.24 14.39
C TYR A 271 5.31 16.61 14.74
N PHE A 272 4.09 16.89 14.30
CA PHE A 272 3.53 18.23 14.31
C PHE A 272 2.24 18.20 15.11
N LYS A 273 2.11 19.17 16.02
CA LYS A 273 0.81 19.44 16.62
C LYS A 273 0.01 20.31 15.63
N PRO A 274 -1.21 19.91 15.23
CA PRO A 274 -2.09 20.81 14.52
C PRO A 274 -2.27 22.09 15.33
N ARG A 275 -2.26 23.26 14.68
CA ARG A 275 -2.72 24.50 15.33
C ARG A 275 -4.16 24.27 15.77
N SER A 276 -4.47 24.50 17.04
CA SER A 276 -5.87 24.63 17.47
C SER A 276 -6.49 25.80 16.70
N GLU A 277 -7.66 25.60 16.09
CA GLU A 277 -8.39 26.66 15.37
C GLU A 277 -8.65 27.90 16.24
N ASP A 278 -8.60 27.74 17.57
CA ASP A 278 -8.72 28.81 18.57
C ASP A 278 -7.53 29.78 18.63
N ALA A 279 -6.42 29.51 17.96
CA ALA A 279 -5.24 30.38 17.96
C ALA A 279 -5.26 31.45 16.84
N ALA A 280 -6.35 31.52 16.06
CA ALA A 280 -6.52 32.45 14.94
C ALA A 280 -7.65 33.48 15.13
N GLN A 281 -8.15 33.68 16.37
CA GLN A 281 -9.03 34.81 16.72
C GLN A 281 -8.33 35.83 17.61
#